data_AF-A0A210QGX7-F1
#
_entry.id   AF-A0A210QGX7-F1
#
_cell.length_a   1.000
_cell.length_b   1.000
_cell.length_c   1.000
_cell.angle_alpha   90.00
_cell.angle_beta   90.00
_cell.angle_gamma   90.00
#
_symmetry.space_group_name_H-M   'P 1'
#
loop_
_entity.id
_entity.type
_entity.pdbx_description
1 polymer ?
#
loop_
_entity_poly.entity_id
_entity_poly.type
_entity_poly.pdbx_seq_one_letter_code
_entity_poly.pdbx_strand_id
1 'polypeptide(L)'
;MSTLNIPYGDNERESDAKIVLDVIARMEDTEPFSEELLAAMKRLWTDTGVQECFGRSNEYQLNDSAKYFLDDLDRLGSKDYMPTEQDILRTRVKTTGIVEVHFSFKNLNFKLFDVGGQRSERKKWIHCFEDVTAIIFCVAMSEYDQVLHEDETTNRMQESLKLFDNICNNKWFTDTSIILFLNKKDLFEEKIKKSSLTICFNEYTGNQTYEEAAAYIQAQFEAKNKSSSKEIYCHQTCATDTNNIQFVFDAVTDVIIANNLRGCGLY
;
A
#
# COMPACT_ATOMS: atom_id res chain seq x y z
N MET A 1 -19.26 1.38 12.29
CA MET A 1 -20.21 1.36 13.43
C MET A 1 -21.30 0.32 13.23
N SER A 2 -22.34 0.59 12.41
CA SER A 2 -23.50 -0.32 12.26
C SER A 2 -23.16 -1.73 11.80
N THR A 3 -22.26 -1.90 10.83
CA THR A 3 -21.82 -3.21 10.34
C THR A 3 -21.20 -4.08 11.43
N LEU A 4 -20.51 -3.46 12.40
CA LEU A 4 -19.83 -4.15 13.49
C LEU A 4 -20.65 -4.19 14.79
N ASN A 5 -21.88 -3.64 14.76
CA ASN A 5 -22.76 -3.47 15.92
C ASN A 5 -22.08 -2.74 17.11
N ILE A 6 -21.23 -1.76 16.80
CA ILE A 6 -20.55 -0.93 17.82
C ILE A 6 -21.40 0.33 18.06
N PRO A 7 -21.91 0.57 19.28
CA PRO A 7 -22.59 1.81 19.63
C PRO A 7 -21.58 2.96 19.80
N TYR A 8 -22.03 4.20 19.65
CA TYR A 8 -21.22 5.35 20.06
C TYR A 8 -20.93 5.30 21.56
N GLY A 9 -19.79 5.84 21.98
CA GLY A 9 -19.51 6.05 23.41
C GLY A 9 -20.46 7.07 24.03
N ASP A 10 -20.80 8.10 23.25
CA ASP A 10 -21.79 9.12 23.57
C ASP A 10 -22.91 9.12 22.51
N ASN A 11 -24.16 8.87 22.93
CA ASN A 11 -25.32 8.84 22.03
C ASN A 11 -25.57 10.17 21.32
N GLU A 12 -25.08 11.31 21.85
CA GLU A 12 -25.17 12.59 21.15
C GLU A 12 -24.37 12.62 19.84
N ARG A 13 -23.40 11.71 19.67
CA ARG A 13 -22.60 11.58 18.44
C ARG A 13 -23.39 11.11 17.22
N GLU A 14 -24.60 10.58 17.39
CA GLU A 14 -25.49 10.28 16.26
C GLU A 14 -25.79 11.53 15.42
N SER A 15 -25.92 12.69 16.08
CA SER A 15 -26.14 13.97 15.40
C SER A 15 -24.91 14.41 14.60
N ASP A 16 -23.71 14.25 15.17
CA ASP A 16 -22.45 14.56 14.50
C ASP A 16 -22.22 13.65 13.29
N ALA A 17 -22.50 12.35 13.42
CA ALA A 17 -22.42 11.40 12.32
C ALA A 17 -23.35 11.78 11.18
N LYS A 18 -24.57 12.24 11.51
CA LYS A 18 -25.52 12.73 10.51
C LYS A 18 -24.99 13.94 9.75
N ILE A 19 -24.35 14.90 10.42
CA ILE A 19 -23.73 16.07 9.76
C ILE A 19 -22.70 15.62 8.71
N VAL A 20 -21.80 14.71 9.09
CA VAL A 20 -20.77 14.19 8.16
C VAL A 20 -21.41 13.46 6.98
N LEU A 21 -22.39 12.59 7.24
CA LEU A 21 -23.08 11.83 6.20
C LEU A 21 -23.91 12.71 5.27
N ASP A 22 -24.52 13.79 5.79
CA ASP A 22 -25.30 14.73 4.99
C ASP A 22 -24.41 15.53 4.02
N VAL A 23 -23.19 15.92 4.43
CA VAL A 23 -22.20 16.58 3.55
C VAL A 23 -21.82 15.66 2.38
N ILE A 24 -21.53 14.39 2.67
CA ILE A 24 -21.21 13.39 1.64
C ILE A 24 -22.41 13.16 0.71
N ALA A 25 -23.61 13.04 1.27
CA ALA A 25 -24.84 12.84 0.49
C ALA A 25 -25.15 14.01 -0.45
N ARG A 26 -24.70 15.22 -0.09
CA ARG A 26 -24.81 16.43 -0.93
C ARG A 26 -23.64 16.61 -1.90
N MET A 27 -22.63 15.76 -1.84
CA MET A 27 -21.38 15.88 -2.63
C MET A 27 -20.62 17.18 -2.36
N GLU A 28 -20.71 17.68 -1.12
CA GLU A 28 -20.01 18.89 -0.65
C GLU A 28 -18.68 18.53 0.05
N ASP A 29 -18.24 17.28 -0.05
CA ASP A 29 -17.03 16.73 0.59
C ASP A 29 -15.71 17.18 -0.07
N THR A 30 -15.80 18.00 -1.12
CA THR A 30 -14.66 18.65 -1.78
C THR A 30 -14.51 20.14 -1.41
N GLU A 31 -15.48 20.69 -0.68
CA GLU A 31 -15.45 22.08 -0.20
C GLU A 31 -14.65 22.20 1.12
N PRO A 32 -14.15 23.41 1.46
CA PRO A 32 -13.52 23.65 2.75
C PRO A 32 -14.45 23.27 3.92
N PHE A 33 -13.88 22.71 4.98
CA PHE A 33 -14.68 22.33 6.15
C PHE A 33 -15.40 23.54 6.76
N SER A 34 -16.71 23.42 6.95
CA SER A 34 -17.44 24.35 7.80
C SER A 34 -17.00 24.16 9.26
N GLU A 35 -17.14 25.20 10.08
CA GLU A 35 -16.79 25.14 11.51
C GLU A 35 -17.61 24.05 12.24
N GLU A 36 -18.86 23.84 11.81
CA GLU A 36 -19.75 22.79 12.32
C GLU A 36 -19.28 21.39 11.93
N LEU A 37 -18.96 21.16 10.64
CA LEU A 37 -18.45 19.89 10.15
C LEU A 37 -17.14 19.51 10.85
N LEU A 38 -16.19 20.45 10.93
CA LEU A 38 -14.91 20.23 11.57
C LEU A 38 -15.07 19.84 13.04
N ALA A 39 -15.95 20.54 13.77
CA ALA A 39 -16.23 20.24 15.17
C ALA A 39 -16.90 18.87 15.35
N ALA A 40 -17.82 18.49 14.45
CA ALA A 40 -18.45 17.17 14.44
C ALA A 40 -17.43 16.06 14.19
N MET A 41 -16.55 16.22 13.19
CA MET A 41 -15.48 15.26 12.90
C MET A 41 -14.53 15.06 14.08
N LYS A 42 -14.15 16.14 14.77
CA LYS A 42 -13.30 16.06 15.97
C LYS A 42 -13.97 15.29 17.10
N ARG A 43 -15.24 15.61 17.41
CA ARG A 43 -16.00 14.91 18.45
C ARG A 43 -16.17 13.43 18.14
N LEU A 44 -16.49 13.10 16.89
CA LEU A 44 -16.56 11.72 16.42
C LEU A 44 -15.22 11.01 16.58
N TRP A 45 -14.11 11.64 16.18
CA TRP A 45 -12.81 10.99 16.28
C TRP A 45 -12.41 10.68 17.72
N THR A 46 -12.80 11.52 18.68
CA THR A 46 -12.54 11.27 20.11
C THR A 46 -13.51 10.29 20.77
N ASP A 47 -14.59 9.88 20.10
CA ASP A 47 -15.60 8.98 20.65
C ASP A 47 -15.03 7.56 20.83
N THR A 48 -15.32 6.93 21.97
CA THR A 48 -14.77 5.60 22.28
C THR A 48 -15.30 4.51 21.36
N GLY A 49 -16.55 4.60 20.91
CA GLY A 49 -17.13 3.67 19.94
C GLY A 49 -16.50 3.83 18.56
N VAL A 50 -16.22 5.06 18.13
CA VAL A 50 -15.49 5.33 16.89
C VAL A 50 -14.05 4.81 16.97
N GLN A 51 -13.35 5.01 18.10
CA GLN A 51 -12.01 4.47 18.31
C GLN A 51 -12.00 2.94 18.36
N GLU A 52 -13.02 2.30 18.96
CA GLU A 52 -13.19 0.84 18.93
C GLU A 52 -13.40 0.35 17.48
N CYS A 53 -14.26 1.02 16.73
CA CYS A 53 -14.50 0.73 15.31
C CYS A 53 -13.21 0.88 14.49
N PHE A 54 -12.42 1.93 14.75
CA PHE A 54 -11.12 2.13 14.11
C PHE A 54 -10.11 1.02 14.46
N GLY A 55 -10.12 0.55 15.72
CA GLY A 55 -9.31 -0.58 16.17
C GLY A 55 -9.58 -1.89 15.42
N ARG A 56 -10.79 -2.02 14.84
CA ARG A 56 -11.25 -3.15 14.01
C ARG A 56 -11.24 -2.83 12.51
N SER A 57 -10.43 -1.86 12.08
CA SER A 57 -10.36 -1.39 10.69
C SER A 57 -9.87 -2.43 9.67
N ASN A 58 -9.37 -3.59 10.10
CA ASN A 58 -9.09 -4.71 9.21
C ASN A 58 -10.36 -5.44 8.73
N GLU A 59 -11.49 -5.26 9.42
CA GLU A 59 -12.77 -5.92 9.10
C GLU A 59 -13.60 -5.18 8.04
N TYR A 60 -13.17 -3.98 7.62
CA TYR A 60 -13.85 -3.18 6.61
C TYR A 60 -12.86 -2.34 5.80
N GLN A 61 -13.37 -1.65 4.79
CA GLN A 61 -12.55 -0.89 3.85
C GLN A 61 -12.27 0.51 4.42
N LEU A 62 -11.10 0.68 5.03
CA LEU A 62 -10.60 1.98 5.51
C LEU A 62 -9.26 2.34 4.85
N ASN A 63 -9.04 3.63 4.62
CA ASN A 63 -7.75 4.11 4.15
C ASN A 63 -6.71 4.06 5.28
N ASP A 64 -5.52 3.54 4.99
CA ASP A 64 -4.41 3.47 5.96
C ASP A 64 -4.00 4.84 6.50
N SER A 65 -4.19 5.91 5.71
CA SER A 65 -3.93 7.30 6.12
C SER A 65 -5.03 7.92 6.99
N ALA A 66 -6.13 7.21 7.27
CA ALA A 66 -7.27 7.76 8.02
C ALA A 66 -6.83 8.34 9.37
N LYS A 67 -6.04 7.59 10.15
CA LYS A 67 -5.54 8.06 11.44
C LYS A 67 -4.72 9.34 11.32
N TYR A 68 -3.80 9.38 10.35
CA TYR A 68 -2.94 10.54 10.12
C TYR A 68 -3.76 11.83 9.90
N PHE A 69 -4.80 11.77 9.07
CA PHE A 69 -5.63 12.94 8.82
C PHE A 69 -6.57 13.26 9.99
N LEU A 70 -7.18 12.23 10.60
CA LEU A 70 -8.15 12.43 11.68
C LEU A 70 -7.50 12.92 12.99
N ASP A 71 -6.25 12.56 13.25
CA ASP A 71 -5.48 13.08 14.39
C ASP A 71 -5.14 14.57 14.24
N ASP A 72 -5.02 15.07 13.00
CA ASP A 72 -4.57 16.42 12.67
C ASP A 72 -5.70 17.35 12.17
N LEU A 73 -6.95 17.07 12.53
CA LEU A 73 -8.11 17.84 12.06
C LEU A 73 -8.01 19.34 12.34
N ASP A 74 -7.38 19.75 13.45
CA ASP A 74 -7.11 21.16 13.73
C ASP A 74 -6.28 21.84 12.64
N ARG A 75 -5.23 21.18 12.16
CA ARG A 75 -4.34 21.68 11.11
C ARG A 75 -5.05 21.67 9.76
N LEU A 76 -5.72 20.57 9.43
CA LEU A 76 -6.40 20.38 8.14
C LEU A 76 -7.62 21.30 7.97
N GLY A 77 -8.32 21.60 9.07
CA GLY A 77 -9.48 22.50 9.07
C GLY A 77 -9.14 23.98 9.23
N SER A 78 -7.85 24.34 9.25
CA SER A 78 -7.43 25.75 9.30
C SER A 78 -7.80 26.48 8.01
N LYS A 79 -8.22 27.76 8.12
CA LYS A 79 -8.56 28.60 6.96
C LYS A 79 -7.36 28.86 6.04
N ASP A 80 -6.16 28.82 6.61
CA ASP A 80 -4.89 29.00 5.89
C ASP A 80 -4.16 27.66 5.67
N TYR A 81 -4.90 26.53 5.72
CA TYR A 81 -4.32 25.21 5.53
C TYR A 81 -3.59 25.12 4.18
N MET A 82 -2.33 24.68 4.25
CA MET A 82 -1.54 24.28 3.10
C MET A 82 -1.05 22.85 3.31
N PRO A 83 -1.27 21.96 2.32
CA PRO A 83 -0.84 20.58 2.44
C PRO A 83 0.68 20.51 2.50
N THR A 84 1.16 19.75 3.47
CA THR A 84 2.57 19.39 3.57
C THR A 84 2.90 18.32 2.53
N GLU A 85 4.19 18.10 2.27
CA GLU A 85 4.63 16.97 1.45
C GLU A 85 4.11 15.64 1.99
N GLN A 86 4.01 15.50 3.32
CA GLN A 86 3.48 14.31 3.96
C GLN A 86 1.97 14.12 3.73
N ASP A 87 1.18 15.19 3.70
CA ASP A 87 -0.25 15.13 3.35
C ASP A 87 -0.41 14.65 1.90
N ILE A 88 0.42 15.18 0.99
CA ILE A 88 0.42 14.79 -0.43
C ILE A 88 0.77 13.31 -0.58
N LEU A 89 1.85 12.84 0.06
CA LEU A 89 2.28 11.43 0.01
C LEU A 89 1.26 10.46 0.64
N ARG A 90 0.46 10.92 1.61
CA ARG A 90 -0.58 10.12 2.29
C ARG A 90 -1.95 10.20 1.62
N THR A 91 -2.14 11.12 0.68
CA THR A 91 -3.38 11.26 -0.08
C THR A 91 -3.52 10.10 -1.06
N ARG A 92 -4.67 9.42 -1.02
CA ARG A 92 -4.93 8.28 -1.88
C ARG A 92 -5.69 8.72 -3.12
N VAL A 93 -4.99 8.74 -4.25
CA VAL A 93 -5.61 8.85 -5.57
C VAL A 93 -5.50 7.49 -6.25
N LYS A 94 -6.63 6.94 -6.69
CA LYS A 94 -6.65 5.66 -7.41
C LYS A 94 -6.07 5.85 -8.81
N THR A 95 -4.89 5.26 -9.08
CA THR A 95 -4.35 5.19 -10.44
C THR A 95 -5.28 4.40 -11.34
N THR A 96 -5.64 4.99 -12.48
CA THR A 96 -6.40 4.34 -13.56
C THR A 96 -5.60 4.41 -14.84
N GLY A 97 -5.56 3.32 -15.59
CA GLY A 97 -4.71 3.22 -16.78
C GLY A 97 -3.22 3.08 -16.46
N ILE A 98 -2.41 3.69 -17.32
CA ILE A 98 -0.95 3.67 -17.28
C ILE A 98 -0.48 5.12 -17.33
N VAL A 99 0.38 5.49 -16.40
CA VAL A 99 1.04 6.80 -16.34
C VAL A 99 2.52 6.61 -16.59
N GLU A 100 3.06 7.36 -17.54
CA GLU A 100 4.48 7.32 -17.90
C GLU A 100 5.17 8.57 -17.36
N VAL A 101 6.28 8.37 -16.64
CA VAL A 101 7.08 9.45 -16.04
C VAL A 101 8.52 9.30 -16.52
N HIS A 102 9.09 10.41 -17.01
CA HIS A 102 10.50 10.49 -17.38
C HIS A 102 11.25 11.33 -16.39
N PHE A 103 12.39 10.84 -15.93
CA PHE A 103 13.29 11.60 -15.09
C PHE A 103 14.74 11.14 -15.29
N SER A 104 15.68 12.01 -14.98
CA SER A 104 17.10 11.68 -15.00
C SER A 104 17.63 11.60 -13.58
N PHE A 105 18.41 10.57 -13.26
CA PHE A 105 19.06 10.42 -11.96
C PHE A 105 20.44 9.81 -12.12
N LYS A 106 21.46 10.45 -11.53
CA LYS A 106 22.89 10.05 -11.64
C LYS A 106 23.33 9.75 -13.09
N ASN A 107 22.94 10.63 -14.03
CA ASN A 107 23.21 10.55 -15.48
C ASN A 107 22.54 9.38 -16.23
N LEU A 108 21.61 8.66 -15.61
CA LEU A 108 20.74 7.70 -16.29
C LEU A 108 19.36 8.32 -16.53
N ASN A 109 18.77 8.01 -17.68
CA ASN A 109 17.40 8.39 -17.99
C ASN A 109 16.46 7.24 -17.66
N PHE A 110 15.51 7.49 -16.76
CA PHE A 110 14.51 6.54 -16.34
C PHE A 110 13.20 6.79 -17.04
N LYS A 111 12.58 5.70 -17.49
CA LYS A 111 11.21 5.65 -17.99
C LYS A 111 10.40 4.79 -17.03
N LEU A 112 9.66 5.42 -16.12
CA LEU A 112 8.84 4.75 -15.12
C LEU A 112 7.40 4.66 -15.61
N PHE A 113 6.81 3.47 -15.50
CA PHE A 113 5.39 3.23 -15.75
C PHE A 113 4.68 2.92 -14.44
N ASP A 114 3.79 3.80 -14.00
CA ASP A 114 2.84 3.52 -12.91
C ASP A 114 1.55 2.95 -13.50
N VAL A 115 1.10 1.83 -12.95
CA VAL A 115 -0.04 1.07 -13.48
C VAL A 115 -1.06 0.80 -12.38
N GLY A 116 -2.35 0.88 -12.72
CA GLY A 116 -3.41 0.56 -11.77
C GLY A 116 -3.33 -0.89 -11.27
N GLY A 117 -3.31 -1.08 -9.94
CA GLY A 117 -3.18 -2.41 -9.30
C GLY A 117 -4.46 -3.26 -9.25
N GLN A 118 -5.62 -2.63 -9.46
CA GLN A 118 -6.93 -3.30 -9.34
C GLN A 118 -7.17 -4.30 -10.47
N ARG A 119 -7.98 -5.33 -10.22
CA ARG A 119 -8.25 -6.40 -11.19
C ARG A 119 -8.75 -5.88 -12.55
N SER A 120 -9.55 -4.81 -12.56
CA SER A 120 -10.05 -4.16 -13.80
C SER A 120 -8.94 -3.53 -14.64
N GLU A 121 -7.87 -3.07 -14.01
CA GLU A 121 -6.78 -2.33 -14.66
C GLU A 121 -5.70 -3.26 -15.20
N ARG A 122 -5.53 -4.46 -14.61
CA ARG A 122 -4.46 -5.41 -14.96
C ARG A 122 -4.45 -5.85 -16.42
N LYS A 123 -5.60 -5.85 -17.10
CA LYS A 123 -5.67 -6.17 -18.54
C LYS A 123 -4.89 -5.15 -19.40
N LYS A 124 -4.73 -3.92 -18.91
CA LYS A 124 -4.01 -2.85 -19.61
C LYS A 124 -2.50 -3.01 -19.51
N TRP A 125 -1.99 -3.75 -18.52
CA TRP A 125 -0.56 -3.88 -18.25
C TRP A 125 0.25 -4.40 -19.44
N ILE A 126 -0.35 -5.23 -20.31
CA ILE A 126 0.32 -5.75 -21.50
C ILE A 126 0.88 -4.64 -22.42
N HIS A 127 0.32 -3.42 -22.36
CA HIS A 127 0.79 -2.27 -23.12
C HIS A 127 2.14 -1.70 -22.66
N CYS A 128 2.71 -2.18 -21.55
CA CYS A 128 4.02 -1.77 -21.05
C CYS A 128 4.97 -2.95 -20.79
N PHE A 129 4.75 -4.12 -21.43
CA PHE A 129 5.56 -5.33 -21.21
C PHE A 129 6.81 -5.43 -22.10
N GLU A 130 6.92 -4.58 -23.12
CA GLU A 130 8.08 -4.56 -24.02
C GLU A 130 9.24 -3.75 -23.41
N ASP A 131 10.46 -4.25 -23.60
CA ASP A 131 11.72 -3.61 -23.19
C ASP A 131 11.81 -3.18 -21.71
N VAL A 132 11.18 -3.95 -20.81
CA VAL A 132 11.23 -3.70 -19.37
C VAL A 132 12.56 -4.16 -18.78
N THR A 133 13.36 -3.20 -18.30
CA THR A 133 14.64 -3.48 -17.62
C THR A 133 14.45 -4.14 -16.26
N ALA A 134 13.52 -3.63 -15.45
CA ALA A 134 13.22 -4.15 -14.13
C ALA A 134 11.75 -3.90 -13.76
N ILE A 135 11.18 -4.78 -12.94
CA ILE A 135 9.85 -4.62 -12.37
C ILE A 135 9.99 -4.28 -10.89
N ILE A 136 9.34 -3.20 -10.45
CA ILE A 136 9.14 -2.92 -9.03
C ILE A 136 7.78 -3.50 -8.64
N PHE A 137 7.79 -4.57 -7.86
CA PHE A 137 6.57 -5.19 -7.36
C PHE A 137 6.35 -4.79 -5.90
N CYS A 138 5.32 -3.98 -5.65
CA CYS A 138 4.99 -3.49 -4.31
C CYS A 138 3.95 -4.38 -3.64
N VAL A 139 4.28 -4.89 -2.45
CA VAL A 139 3.42 -5.66 -1.56
C VAL A 139 3.15 -4.83 -0.33
N ALA A 140 1.89 -4.64 0.05
CA ALA A 140 1.54 -4.05 1.32
C ALA A 140 1.62 -5.10 2.44
N MET A 141 2.65 -5.04 3.28
CA MET A 141 2.86 -6.00 4.37
C MET A 141 1.69 -5.99 5.37
N SER A 142 1.10 -4.83 5.61
CA SER A 142 -0.01 -4.65 6.54
C SER A 142 -1.35 -5.24 6.08
N GLU A 143 -1.46 -5.79 4.86
CA GLU A 143 -2.72 -6.27 4.30
C GLU A 143 -2.97 -7.77 4.52
N TYR A 144 -2.14 -8.44 5.34
CA TYR A 144 -2.26 -9.88 5.62
C TYR A 144 -3.57 -10.27 6.30
N ASP A 145 -4.23 -9.36 7.03
CA ASP A 145 -5.48 -9.62 7.74
C ASP A 145 -6.69 -8.92 7.10
N GLN A 146 -6.58 -8.53 5.84
CA GLN A 146 -7.61 -7.81 5.10
C GLN A 146 -8.10 -8.60 3.89
N VAL A 147 -9.34 -8.30 3.47
CA VAL A 147 -9.94 -8.81 2.23
C VAL A 147 -9.95 -7.76 1.12
N LEU A 148 -9.95 -8.22 -0.14
CA LEU A 148 -10.02 -7.35 -1.32
C LEU A 148 -11.28 -6.49 -1.28
N HIS A 149 -11.16 -5.27 -1.81
CA HIS A 149 -12.31 -4.39 -1.98
C HIS A 149 -13.26 -4.91 -3.06
N GLU A 150 -12.72 -5.58 -4.08
CA GLU A 150 -13.50 -6.02 -5.24
C GLU A 150 -14.43 -7.23 -4.99
N ASP A 151 -14.16 -8.05 -3.98
CA ASP A 151 -14.95 -9.26 -3.70
C ASP A 151 -15.22 -9.55 -2.21
N GLU A 152 -14.66 -8.74 -1.30
CA GLU A 152 -14.84 -8.81 0.16
C GLU A 152 -14.58 -10.19 0.80
N THR A 153 -13.90 -11.09 0.08
CA THR A 153 -13.75 -12.49 0.50
C THR A 153 -12.32 -12.99 0.33
N THR A 154 -11.63 -12.56 -0.73
CA THR A 154 -10.25 -12.97 -1.00
C THR A 154 -9.30 -12.19 -0.09
N ASN A 155 -8.44 -12.89 0.66
CA ASN A 155 -7.36 -12.25 1.42
C ASN A 155 -6.40 -11.47 0.49
N ARG A 156 -6.09 -10.22 0.84
CA ARG A 156 -5.29 -9.33 -0.02
C ARG A 156 -3.87 -9.80 -0.25
N MET A 157 -3.20 -10.30 0.79
CA MET A 157 -1.83 -10.80 0.68
C MET A 157 -1.76 -12.10 -0.14
N GLN A 158 -2.76 -12.97 -0.03
CA GLN A 158 -2.88 -14.16 -0.89
C GLN A 158 -3.10 -13.79 -2.38
N GLU A 159 -3.93 -12.79 -2.66
CA GLU A 159 -4.07 -12.26 -4.02
C GLU A 159 -2.74 -11.67 -4.53
N SER A 160 -2.01 -10.94 -3.69
CA SER A 160 -0.69 -10.38 -4.02
C SER A 160 0.33 -11.47 -4.33
N LEU A 161 0.37 -12.57 -3.55
CA LEU A 161 1.23 -13.74 -3.82
C LEU A 161 0.88 -14.40 -5.15
N LYS A 162 -0.40 -14.56 -5.46
CA LYS A 162 -0.88 -15.13 -6.72
C LYS A 162 -0.49 -14.24 -7.91
N LEU A 163 -0.66 -12.92 -7.76
CA LEU A 163 -0.27 -11.96 -8.78
C LEU A 163 1.25 -11.97 -9.00
N PHE A 164 2.03 -12.02 -7.91
CA PHE A 164 3.47 -12.12 -7.98
C PHE A 164 3.92 -13.40 -8.68
N ASP A 165 3.35 -14.56 -8.35
CA ASP A 165 3.65 -15.83 -9.05
C ASP A 165 3.42 -15.73 -10.57
N ASN A 166 2.34 -15.06 -10.98
CA ASN A 166 2.03 -14.85 -12.39
C ASN A 166 3.01 -13.91 -13.10
N ILE A 167 3.45 -12.84 -12.43
CA ILE A 167 4.41 -11.86 -12.99
C ILE A 167 5.82 -12.44 -13.00
N CYS A 168 6.26 -12.99 -11.87
CA CYS A 168 7.59 -13.54 -11.67
C CYS A 168 7.91 -14.63 -12.70
N ASN A 169 6.92 -15.46 -13.04
CA ASN A 169 7.08 -16.58 -13.97
C ASN A 169 6.50 -16.30 -15.36
N ASN A 170 6.20 -15.04 -15.71
CA ASN A 170 5.71 -14.69 -17.04
C ASN A 170 6.86 -14.78 -18.07
N LYS A 171 6.57 -15.35 -19.24
CA LYS A 171 7.53 -15.46 -20.35
C LYS A 171 8.04 -14.11 -20.84
N TRP A 172 7.20 -13.07 -20.83
CA TRP A 172 7.60 -11.70 -21.18
C TRP A 172 8.70 -11.15 -20.26
N PHE A 173 8.80 -11.68 -19.04
CA PHE A 173 9.71 -11.19 -18.02
C PHE A 173 10.82 -12.17 -17.69
N THR A 174 11.09 -13.17 -18.54
CA THR A 174 12.06 -14.24 -18.24
C THR A 174 13.40 -13.67 -17.79
N ASP A 175 13.91 -12.68 -18.53
CA ASP A 175 15.19 -12.02 -18.28
C ASP A 175 15.06 -10.67 -17.55
N THR A 176 13.84 -10.32 -17.12
CA THR A 176 13.57 -9.08 -16.38
C THR A 176 13.80 -9.28 -14.89
N SER A 177 14.65 -8.43 -14.31
CA SER A 177 14.91 -8.40 -12.87
C SER A 177 13.71 -7.89 -12.08
N ILE A 178 13.55 -8.40 -10.86
CA ILE A 178 12.42 -8.02 -10.01
C ILE A 178 12.95 -7.40 -8.71
N ILE A 179 12.47 -6.20 -8.42
CA ILE A 179 12.66 -5.51 -7.16
C ILE A 179 11.36 -5.69 -6.37
N LEU A 180 11.42 -6.43 -5.28
CA LEU A 180 10.28 -6.71 -4.41
C LEU A 180 10.27 -5.71 -3.26
N PHE A 181 9.28 -4.81 -3.25
CA PHE A 181 9.06 -3.90 -2.15
C PHE A 181 8.02 -4.45 -1.19
N LEU A 182 8.48 -4.88 -0.02
CA LEU A 182 7.62 -5.17 1.12
C LEU A 182 7.32 -3.84 1.83
N ASN A 183 6.30 -3.15 1.34
CA ASN A 183 5.91 -1.79 1.71
C ASN A 183 4.97 -1.76 2.92
N LYS A 184 4.76 -0.57 3.50
CA LYS A 184 3.96 -0.31 4.70
C LYS A 184 4.49 -1.06 5.92
N LYS A 185 5.82 -1.18 6.03
CA LYS A 185 6.48 -1.87 7.14
C LYS A 185 6.13 -1.25 8.51
N ASP A 186 5.95 0.06 8.54
CA ASP A 186 5.53 0.83 9.72
C ASP A 186 4.13 0.40 10.21
N LEU A 187 3.18 0.24 9.29
CA LEU A 187 1.84 -0.25 9.64
C LEU A 187 1.84 -1.72 10.02
N PHE A 188 2.71 -2.51 9.38
CA PHE A 188 2.86 -3.93 9.70
C PHE A 188 3.43 -4.14 11.11
N GLU A 189 4.43 -3.35 11.51
CA GLU A 189 5.07 -3.40 12.84
C GLU A 189 4.06 -3.19 13.97
N GLU A 190 3.12 -2.25 13.80
CA GLU A 190 2.06 -2.03 14.79
C GLU A 190 0.96 -3.10 14.75
N LYS A 191 0.63 -3.59 13.55
CA LYS A 191 -0.47 -4.53 13.35
C LYS A 191 -0.11 -5.96 13.81
N ILE A 192 1.13 -6.41 13.57
CA ILE A 192 1.57 -7.75 13.95
C ILE A 192 1.48 -7.97 15.46
N LYS A 193 1.57 -6.93 16.29
CA LYS A 193 1.40 -7.01 17.75
C LYS A 193 -0.02 -7.41 18.18
N LYS A 194 -1.02 -7.29 17.30
CA LYS A 194 -2.45 -7.43 17.61
C LYS A 194 -3.15 -8.52 16.79
N SER A 195 -2.76 -8.70 15.54
CA SER A 195 -3.41 -9.59 14.58
C SER A 195 -2.44 -10.67 14.12
N SER A 196 -2.82 -11.95 14.24
CA SER A 196 -1.92 -13.06 13.95
C SER A 196 -1.66 -13.22 12.45
N LEU A 197 -0.39 -13.46 12.08
CA LEU A 197 -0.02 -13.77 10.69
C LEU A 197 -0.71 -15.05 10.16
N THR A 198 -1.13 -15.94 11.07
CA THR A 198 -1.84 -17.19 10.72
C THR A 198 -3.17 -16.97 10.01
N ILE A 199 -3.77 -15.77 10.11
CA ILE A 199 -4.97 -15.39 9.34
C ILE A 199 -4.71 -15.49 7.82
N CYS A 200 -3.51 -15.12 7.38
CA CYS A 200 -3.08 -15.26 6.00
C CYS A 200 -2.39 -16.61 5.75
N PHE A 201 -1.59 -17.06 6.70
CA PHE A 201 -0.69 -18.21 6.54
C PHE A 201 -0.92 -19.23 7.65
N ASN A 202 -1.90 -20.11 7.48
CA ASN A 202 -2.25 -21.13 8.48
C ASN A 202 -1.06 -22.00 8.93
N GLU A 203 -0.07 -22.20 8.06
CA GLU A 203 1.15 -22.99 8.30
C GLU A 203 2.26 -22.20 9.04
N TYR A 204 2.04 -20.93 9.36
CA TYR A 204 3.03 -20.11 10.08
C TYR A 204 3.14 -20.56 11.54
N THR A 205 4.33 -21.01 11.92
CA THR A 205 4.65 -21.50 13.27
C THR A 205 5.65 -20.61 14.02
N GLY A 206 6.08 -19.50 13.40
CA GLY A 206 7.00 -18.54 14.01
C GLY A 206 6.35 -17.67 15.07
N ASN A 207 7.17 -16.90 15.78
CA ASN A 207 6.71 -15.97 16.79
C ASN A 207 6.04 -14.75 16.15
N GLN A 208 5.10 -14.14 16.87
CA GLN A 208 4.40 -12.94 16.44
C GLN A 208 5.26 -11.66 16.63
N THR A 209 6.51 -11.70 16.16
CA THR A 209 7.47 -10.59 16.15
C THR A 209 7.58 -10.01 14.74
N TYR A 210 7.96 -8.73 14.64
CA TYR A 210 8.14 -8.07 13.35
C TYR A 210 9.17 -8.83 12.49
N GLU A 211 10.31 -9.18 13.07
CA GLU A 211 11.45 -9.76 12.36
C GLU A 211 11.10 -11.13 11.76
N GLU A 212 10.54 -12.04 12.56
CA GLU A 212 10.20 -13.39 12.10
C GLU A 212 9.04 -13.38 11.10
N ALA A 213 8.01 -12.55 11.34
CA ALA A 213 6.86 -12.46 10.47
C ALA A 213 7.22 -11.79 9.13
N ALA A 214 8.04 -10.74 9.14
CA ALA A 214 8.53 -10.08 7.93
C ALA A 214 9.43 -11.01 7.10
N ALA A 215 10.35 -11.74 7.75
CA ALA A 215 11.20 -12.72 7.08
C ALA A 215 10.37 -13.85 6.45
N TYR A 216 9.32 -14.30 7.14
CA TYR A 216 8.42 -15.31 6.59
C TYR A 216 7.67 -14.79 5.36
N ILE A 217 7.08 -13.59 5.41
CA ILE A 217 6.42 -12.97 4.25
C ILE A 217 7.39 -12.88 3.07
N GLN A 218 8.62 -12.39 3.30
CA GLN A 218 9.66 -12.33 2.27
C GLN A 218 9.90 -13.71 1.64
N ALA A 219 10.13 -14.74 2.46
CA ALA A 219 10.36 -16.10 1.98
C ALA A 219 9.17 -16.65 1.17
N GLN A 220 7.93 -16.32 1.52
CA GLN A 220 6.74 -16.74 0.76
C GLN A 220 6.71 -16.14 -0.65
N PHE A 221 7.15 -14.90 -0.83
CA PHE A 221 7.25 -14.27 -2.15
C PHE A 221 8.44 -14.83 -2.94
N GLU A 222 9.62 -14.92 -2.33
CA GLU A 222 10.82 -15.45 -2.98
C GLU A 222 10.61 -16.91 -3.46
N ALA A 223 9.89 -17.72 -2.70
CA ALA A 223 9.55 -19.10 -3.07
C ALA A 223 8.65 -19.21 -4.31
N LYS A 224 8.04 -18.11 -4.80
CA LYS A 224 7.29 -18.10 -6.07
C LYS A 224 8.19 -18.04 -7.30
N ASN A 225 9.46 -17.71 -7.13
CA ASN A 225 10.42 -17.70 -8.23
C ASN A 225 10.77 -19.13 -8.65
N LYS A 226 10.35 -19.53 -9.85
CA LYS A 226 10.65 -20.86 -10.40
C LYS A 226 11.92 -20.85 -11.26
N SER A 227 12.51 -19.67 -11.51
CA SER A 227 13.74 -19.54 -12.28
C SER A 227 14.95 -19.71 -11.37
N SER A 228 15.95 -20.46 -11.84
CA SER A 228 17.24 -20.61 -11.15
C SER A 228 18.21 -19.45 -11.39
N SER A 229 17.91 -18.57 -12.35
CA SER A 229 18.79 -17.45 -12.75
C SER A 229 18.21 -16.07 -12.47
N LYS A 230 16.90 -15.98 -12.20
CA LYS A 230 16.24 -14.71 -11.93
C LYS A 230 16.52 -14.27 -10.50
N GLU A 231 17.06 -13.07 -10.36
CA GLU A 231 17.28 -12.43 -9.06
C GLU A 231 16.06 -11.63 -8.62
N ILE A 232 15.72 -11.74 -7.34
CA ILE A 232 14.71 -10.91 -6.67
C ILE A 232 15.43 -10.08 -5.62
N TYR A 233 15.41 -8.76 -5.81
CA TYR A 233 15.97 -7.80 -4.84
C TYR A 233 14.87 -7.38 -3.88
N CYS A 234 14.83 -7.97 -2.69
CA CYS A 234 13.81 -7.69 -1.69
C CYS A 234 14.22 -6.56 -0.74
N HIS A 235 13.34 -5.57 -0.55
CA HIS A 235 13.52 -4.48 0.41
C HIS A 235 12.23 -4.18 1.18
N GLN A 236 12.36 -4.01 2.50
CA GLN A 236 11.28 -3.54 3.36
C GLN A 236 11.22 -2.02 3.35
N THR A 237 10.12 -1.46 2.87
CA THR A 237 9.97 -0.03 2.59
C THR A 237 8.80 0.57 3.36
N CYS A 238 8.87 1.88 3.55
CA CYS A 238 7.71 2.71 3.87
C CYS A 238 7.67 3.77 2.78
N ALA A 239 6.67 3.74 1.88
CA ALA A 239 6.65 4.59 0.68
C ALA A 239 6.67 6.11 0.98
N THR A 240 6.37 6.51 2.21
CA THR A 240 6.51 7.90 2.65
C THR A 240 7.95 8.29 3.03
N ASP A 241 8.87 7.32 3.08
CA ASP A 241 10.30 7.54 3.24
C ASP A 241 10.95 7.82 1.87
N THR A 242 11.53 9.02 1.72
CA THR A 242 12.16 9.48 0.48
C THR A 242 13.45 8.75 0.14
N ASN A 243 14.03 7.98 1.07
CA ASN A 243 15.27 7.24 0.84
C ASN A 243 15.07 5.98 -0.03
N ASN A 244 13.82 5.54 -0.26
CA ASN A 244 13.53 4.32 -1.01
C ASN A 244 14.05 4.36 -2.47
N ILE A 245 14.14 5.56 -3.06
CA ILE A 245 14.61 5.73 -4.45
C ILE A 245 16.06 5.29 -4.62
N GLN A 246 16.87 5.37 -3.57
CA GLN A 246 18.26 4.96 -3.63
C GLN A 246 18.36 3.44 -3.85
N PHE A 247 17.49 2.64 -3.23
CA PHE A 247 17.44 1.19 -3.44
C PHE A 247 17.03 0.81 -4.86
N VAL A 248 16.04 1.51 -5.44
CA VAL A 248 15.67 1.32 -6.85
C VAL A 248 16.88 1.56 -7.74
N PHE A 249 17.62 2.64 -7.48
CA PHE A 249 18.80 2.98 -8.24
C PHE A 249 19.90 1.93 -8.10
N ASP A 250 20.19 1.49 -6.88
CA ASP A 250 21.25 0.51 -6.61
C ASP A 250 20.92 -0.82 -7.31
N ALA A 251 19.68 -1.32 -7.19
CA ALA A 251 19.24 -2.52 -7.88
C ALA A 251 19.29 -2.39 -9.41
N VAL A 252 18.83 -1.26 -9.98
CA VAL A 252 18.91 -1.05 -11.43
C VAL A 252 20.36 -0.95 -11.91
N THR A 253 21.24 -0.35 -11.12
CA THR A 253 22.67 -0.24 -11.43
C THR A 253 23.33 -1.61 -11.45
N ASP A 254 23.04 -2.45 -10.45
CA ASP A 254 23.54 -3.83 -10.38
C ASP A 254 23.05 -4.65 -11.59
N VAL A 255 21.79 -4.49 -11.99
CA VAL A 255 21.24 -5.13 -13.20
C VAL A 255 21.96 -4.68 -14.47
N ILE A 256 22.20 -3.37 -14.63
CA ILE A 256 22.94 -2.83 -15.77
C ILE A 256 24.37 -3.39 -15.80
N ILE A 257 25.05 -3.42 -14.64
CA ILE A 257 26.41 -3.96 -14.52
C ILE A 257 26.43 -5.46 -14.84
N ALA A 258 25.51 -6.25 -14.26
CA ALA A 258 25.42 -7.69 -14.50
C ALA A 258 25.15 -8.01 -15.98
N ASN A 259 24.29 -7.24 -16.64
CA ASN A 259 24.02 -7.38 -18.07
C ASN A 259 25.23 -7.00 -18.93
N ASN A 260 25.94 -5.93 -18.59
CA ASN A 260 27.18 -5.54 -19.27
C ASN A 260 28.29 -6.59 -19.10
N LEU A 261 28.42 -7.19 -17.92
CA LEU A 261 29.39 -8.25 -17.65
C LEU A 261 29.07 -9.54 -18.43
N ARG A 262 27.80 -9.94 -18.52
CA ARG A 262 27.35 -11.06 -19.37
C ARG A 262 27.59 -10.78 -20.86
N GLY A 263 27.32 -9.55 -21.31
CA GLY A 263 27.59 -9.12 -22.68
C GLY A 263 29.09 -9.16 -23.06
N CYS A 264 29.97 -9.04 -22.06
CA CYS A 264 31.43 -9.16 -22.21
C CYS A 264 31.96 -10.60 -22.03
N GLY A 265 31.10 -11.59 -21.76
CA GLY A 265 31.51 -13.01 -21.62
C GLY A 265 32.22 -13.34 -20.31
N LEU A 266 32.00 -12.56 -19.24
CA LEU A 266 32.62 -12.77 -17.92
C LEU A 266 31.76 -13.60 -16.96
N TYR A 267 30.66 -14.21 -17.43
CA TYR A 267 29.78 -15.13 -16.72
C TYR A 267 29.21 -16.18 -17.68
#